data_AF-A0A6C0LJW7-F1
#
_entry.id   AF-A0A6C0LJW7-F1
#
_cell.length_a   1.000
_cell.length_b   1.000
_cell.length_c   1.000
_cell.angle_alpha   90.00
_cell.angle_beta   90.00
_cell.angle_gamma   90.00
#
_symmetry.space_group_name_H-M   'P 1'
#
loop_
_entity.id
_entity.type
_entity.pdbx_description
1 polymer ?
#
loop_
_entity_poly.entity_id
_entity_poly.type
_entity_poly.pdbx_seq_one_letter_code
_entity_poly.pdbx_strand_id
1 'polypeptide(L)'
;MCQKSALILQNWWRRTSNIRELRKIHRYLSTSLSNEDLQDLSNKCHSITKHCKGDGAGLSGGTLIDMLLCCFLKEKLPLYCDYHDGESDMKICDIPLSQKKINGKSTIALDWSKNETTTSREHFTSDILIINLKTEKWWKKNPIQTKTNSNVKTTYNDTVPSGIYIIDKQFCKYFVKLSSNNKTNTLIESQYVYRMIKRSISQNLCIDLPAPNKSLVFNILNAFS
;
A
#
# COMPACT_ATOMS: atom_id res chain seq x y z
N MET A 1 16.25 9.55 26.10
CA MET A 1 15.97 10.59 25.07
C MET A 1 14.71 11.35 25.48
N CYS A 2 14.79 12.68 25.43
CA CYS A 2 14.05 13.62 26.26
C CYS A 2 12.58 13.83 25.83
N GLN A 3 11.65 13.86 26.78
CA GLN A 3 10.20 14.08 26.55
C GLN A 3 9.91 15.35 25.71
N LYS A 4 10.76 16.39 25.79
CA LYS A 4 10.66 17.60 24.95
C LYS A 4 10.79 17.30 23.45
N SER A 5 11.71 16.42 23.06
CA SER A 5 11.91 16.03 21.65
C SER A 5 10.71 15.26 21.11
N ALA A 6 10.10 14.39 21.93
CA ALA A 6 8.88 13.65 21.56
C ALA A 6 7.66 14.56 21.40
N LEU A 7 7.54 15.59 22.25
CA LEU A 7 6.44 16.57 22.20
C LEU A 7 6.59 17.53 21.00
N ILE A 8 7.82 17.95 20.69
CA ILE A 8 8.13 18.72 19.48
C ILE A 8 7.84 17.89 18.23
N LEU A 9 8.25 16.62 18.20
CA LEU A 9 7.90 15.70 17.11
C LEU A 9 6.39 15.54 16.99
N GLN A 10 5.66 15.26 18.08
CA GLN A 10 4.20 15.14 18.03
C GLN A 10 3.50 16.41 17.53
N ASN A 11 3.94 17.58 17.97
CA ASN A 11 3.38 18.87 17.52
C ASN A 11 3.73 19.16 16.07
N TRP A 12 4.94 18.82 15.64
CA TRP A 12 5.35 18.89 14.25
C TRP A 12 4.51 17.93 13.38
N TRP A 13 4.37 16.66 13.78
CA TRP A 13 3.49 15.67 13.14
C TRP A 13 2.04 16.14 13.03
N ARG A 14 1.48 16.75 14.07
CA ARG A 14 0.11 17.31 14.02
C ARG A 14 -0.02 18.43 12.99
N ARG A 15 1.06 19.17 12.71
CA ARG A 15 1.08 20.29 11.75
C ARG A 15 1.42 19.85 10.33
N THR A 16 2.16 18.75 10.16
CA THR A 16 2.63 18.28 8.85
C THR A 16 1.88 17.06 8.32
N SER A 17 1.24 16.27 9.18
CA SER A 17 0.42 15.13 8.71
C SER A 17 -0.84 15.64 8.04
N ASN A 18 -1.10 15.16 6.83
CA ASN A 18 -2.30 15.51 6.09
C ASN A 18 -3.52 14.64 6.50
N ILE A 19 -3.66 14.40 7.80
CA ILE A 19 -4.59 13.40 8.33
C ILE A 19 -6.05 13.69 7.99
N ARG A 20 -6.40 14.96 7.76
CA ARG A 20 -7.75 15.36 7.35
C ARG A 20 -8.07 14.87 5.94
N GLU A 21 -7.15 15.00 5.00
CA GLU A 21 -7.33 14.52 3.63
C GLU A 21 -7.35 12.98 3.59
N LEU A 22 -6.46 12.31 4.32
CA LEU A 22 -6.47 10.85 4.40
C LEU A 22 -7.79 10.32 4.98
N ARG A 23 -8.35 10.99 5.99
CA ARG A 23 -9.68 10.67 6.54
C ARG A 23 -10.81 10.95 5.56
N LYS A 24 -10.67 11.96 4.70
CA LYS A 24 -11.63 12.25 3.63
C LYS A 24 -11.66 11.08 2.63
N ILE A 25 -10.49 10.62 2.18
CA ILE A 25 -10.35 9.45 1.31
C ILE A 25 -10.93 8.21 1.99
N HIS A 26 -10.50 7.93 3.23
CA HIS A 26 -10.97 6.76 4.00
C HIS A 26 -12.49 6.73 4.09
N ARG A 27 -13.10 7.83 4.55
CA ARG A 27 -14.55 7.94 4.68
C ARG A 27 -15.23 7.71 3.33
N TYR A 28 -14.74 8.35 2.28
CA TYR A 28 -15.33 8.24 0.95
C TYR A 28 -15.32 6.78 0.46
N LEU A 29 -14.16 6.12 0.53
CA LEU A 29 -14.04 4.70 0.18
C LEU A 29 -14.98 3.83 1.03
N SER A 30 -15.03 4.03 2.35
CA SER A 30 -15.90 3.26 3.25
C SER A 30 -17.39 3.47 2.99
N THR A 31 -17.81 4.62 2.47
CA THR A 31 -19.22 4.90 2.16
C THR A 31 -19.61 4.53 0.73
N SER A 32 -18.64 4.51 -0.19
CA SER A 32 -18.89 4.26 -1.61
C SER A 32 -18.71 2.81 -2.02
N LEU A 33 -17.89 2.04 -1.28
CA LEU A 33 -17.67 0.62 -1.56
C LEU A 33 -18.52 -0.23 -0.63
N SER A 34 -19.46 -0.99 -1.20
CA SER A 34 -20.24 -1.95 -0.42
C SER A 34 -19.40 -3.19 -0.08
N ASN A 35 -19.89 -3.99 0.88
CA ASN A 35 -19.28 -5.29 1.18
C ASN A 35 -19.30 -6.23 -0.04
N GLU A 36 -20.31 -6.12 -0.91
CA GLU A 36 -20.40 -6.92 -2.14
C GLU A 36 -19.33 -6.51 -3.14
N ASP A 37 -19.08 -5.20 -3.30
CA ASP A 37 -18.00 -4.69 -4.16
C ASP A 37 -16.63 -5.16 -3.68
N LEU A 38 -16.37 -5.08 -2.37
CA LEU A 38 -15.11 -5.55 -1.77
C LEU A 38 -14.96 -7.07 -1.89
N GLN A 39 -16.05 -7.82 -1.77
CA GLN A 39 -16.03 -9.27 -1.95
C GLN A 39 -15.75 -9.67 -3.41
N ASP A 40 -16.37 -8.98 -4.37
CA ASP A 40 -16.13 -9.19 -5.80
C ASP A 40 -14.67 -8.88 -6.16
N LEU A 41 -14.15 -7.75 -5.68
CA LEU A 41 -12.74 -7.39 -5.87
C LEU A 41 -11.80 -8.47 -5.31
N SER A 42 -12.06 -8.95 -4.10
CA SER A 42 -11.28 -10.02 -3.45
C SER A 42 -11.28 -11.31 -4.28
N ASN A 43 -12.45 -11.72 -4.77
CA ASN A 43 -12.60 -12.93 -5.60
C ASN A 43 -11.87 -12.79 -6.95
N LYS A 44 -11.96 -11.63 -7.62
CA LYS A 44 -11.28 -11.36 -8.89
C LYS A 44 -9.76 -11.35 -8.72
N CYS A 45 -9.24 -10.62 -7.74
CA CYS A 45 -7.81 -10.59 -7.41
C CYS A 45 -7.25 -11.98 -7.06
N HIS A 46 -8.01 -12.77 -6.30
CA HIS A 46 -7.64 -14.13 -5.96
C HIS A 46 -7.57 -15.04 -7.20
N SER A 47 -8.54 -14.90 -8.11
CA SER A 47 -8.57 -15.66 -9.37
C SER A 47 -7.36 -15.35 -10.26
N ILE A 48 -6.99 -14.07 -10.43
CA ILE A 48 -5.79 -13.67 -11.17
C ILE A 48 -4.53 -14.27 -10.52
N THR A 49 -4.39 -14.13 -9.21
CA THR A 49 -3.24 -14.65 -8.46
C THR A 49 -3.13 -16.19 -8.58
N LYS A 50 -4.25 -16.90 -8.66
CA LYS A 50 -4.29 -18.35 -8.84
C LYS A 50 -3.93 -18.79 -10.26
N HIS A 51 -4.29 -17.99 -11.26
CA HIS A 51 -4.07 -18.29 -12.67
C HIS A 51 -2.65 -17.93 -13.13
N CYS A 52 -2.11 -16.78 -12.70
CA CYS A 52 -0.77 -16.32 -13.04
C CYS A 52 0.31 -17.02 -12.19
N LYS A 53 0.66 -18.26 -12.57
CA LYS A 53 1.72 -19.06 -11.93
C LYS A 53 2.86 -19.36 -12.91
N GLY A 54 4.08 -19.56 -12.39
CA GLY A 54 5.27 -19.88 -13.17
C GLY A 54 6.29 -18.74 -13.24
N ASP A 55 7.40 -18.99 -13.93
CA ASP A 55 8.47 -18.00 -14.10
C ASP A 55 7.98 -16.80 -14.93
N GLY A 56 8.30 -15.59 -14.47
CA GLY A 56 7.84 -14.34 -15.11
C GLY A 56 6.38 -13.94 -14.80
N ALA A 57 5.53 -14.86 -14.33
CA ALA A 57 4.11 -14.61 -14.10
C ALA A 57 3.82 -13.59 -12.99
N GLY A 58 4.78 -13.35 -12.09
CA GLY A 58 4.63 -12.39 -10.99
C GLY A 58 4.44 -10.93 -11.45
N LEU A 59 5.13 -10.52 -12.53
CA LEU A 59 4.97 -9.19 -13.10
C LEU A 59 3.63 -9.07 -13.84
N SER A 60 3.30 -10.05 -14.69
CA SER A 60 2.04 -10.06 -15.44
C SER A 60 0.82 -10.09 -14.52
N GLY A 61 0.83 -10.92 -13.47
CA GLY A 61 -0.21 -10.91 -12.44
C GLY A 61 -0.20 -9.64 -11.57
N GLY A 62 0.95 -8.97 -11.47
CA GLY A 62 1.08 -7.58 -11.01
C GLY A 62 0.18 -6.65 -11.81
N THR A 63 0.52 -6.49 -13.09
CA THR A 63 -0.12 -5.60 -14.04
C THR A 63 -1.60 -5.86 -14.19
N LEU A 64 -2.04 -7.12 -14.31
CA LEU A 64 -3.46 -7.46 -14.45
C LEU A 64 -4.29 -7.03 -13.23
N ILE A 65 -3.72 -7.16 -12.03
CA ILE A 65 -4.39 -6.71 -10.81
C ILE A 65 -4.41 -5.18 -10.75
N ASP A 66 -3.33 -4.51 -11.13
CA ASP A 66 -3.29 -3.05 -11.16
C ASP A 66 -4.33 -2.49 -12.15
N MET A 67 -4.46 -3.10 -13.34
CA MET A 67 -5.50 -2.76 -14.30
C MET A 67 -6.92 -2.99 -13.75
N LEU A 68 -7.16 -4.16 -13.14
CA LEU A 68 -8.44 -4.47 -12.49
C LEU A 68 -8.78 -3.42 -11.42
N LEU A 69 -7.80 -3.01 -10.62
CA LEU A 69 -7.98 -2.01 -9.57
C LEU A 69 -8.35 -0.65 -10.15
N CYS A 70 -7.66 -0.18 -11.19
CA CYS A 70 -7.99 1.09 -11.85
C CYS A 70 -9.42 1.06 -12.42
N CYS A 71 -9.81 -0.03 -13.11
CA CYS A 71 -11.17 -0.19 -13.63
C CYS A 71 -12.22 -0.19 -12.50
N PHE A 72 -11.97 -0.97 -11.45
CA PHE A 72 -12.86 -1.07 -10.29
C PHE A 72 -13.06 0.29 -9.60
N LEU A 73 -11.96 1.00 -9.32
CA LEU A 73 -12.04 2.31 -8.67
C LEU A 73 -12.76 3.33 -9.55
N LYS A 74 -12.47 3.35 -10.86
CA LYS A 74 -13.14 4.23 -11.82
C LYS A 74 -14.64 3.96 -11.93
N GLU A 75 -15.05 2.69 -11.91
CA GLU A 75 -16.46 2.30 -11.96
C GLU A 75 -17.20 2.67 -10.66
N LYS A 76 -16.59 2.39 -9.51
CA LYS A 76 -17.27 2.48 -8.20
C LYS A 76 -17.16 3.84 -7.54
N LEU A 77 -16.19 4.67 -7.92
CA LEU A 77 -15.89 5.93 -7.25
C LEU A 77 -16.04 7.11 -8.22
N PRO A 78 -17.18 7.84 -8.19
CA PRO A 78 -17.37 9.03 -9.03
C PRO A 78 -16.30 10.13 -8.89
N LEU A 79 -15.61 10.20 -7.75
CA LEU A 79 -14.54 11.18 -7.49
C LEU A 79 -13.14 10.60 -7.71
N TYR A 80 -13.03 9.46 -8.39
CA TYR A 80 -11.78 8.91 -8.88
C TYR A 80 -11.42 9.49 -10.24
N CYS A 81 -10.14 9.79 -10.47
CA CYS A 81 -9.60 9.96 -11.81
C CYS A 81 -8.15 9.52 -11.91
N ASP A 82 -7.73 9.14 -13.12
CA ASP A 82 -6.34 8.85 -13.43
C ASP A 82 -5.51 10.14 -13.31
N TYR A 83 -4.34 10.08 -12.66
CA TYR A 83 -3.51 11.26 -12.41
C TYR A 83 -2.02 10.86 -12.33
N HIS A 84 -1.25 11.22 -13.35
CA HIS A 84 0.14 10.78 -13.52
C HIS A 84 1.11 11.95 -13.36
N ASP A 85 1.27 12.42 -12.13
CA ASP A 85 2.21 13.48 -11.77
C ASP A 85 3.03 13.10 -10.53
N GLY A 86 4.34 13.28 -10.64
CA GLY A 86 5.29 12.79 -9.64
C GLY A 86 5.20 11.27 -9.45
N GLU A 87 4.98 10.82 -8.22
CA GLU A 87 4.75 9.41 -7.88
C GLU A 87 3.26 9.04 -7.82
N SER A 88 2.37 9.98 -8.12
CA SER A 88 0.92 9.75 -8.06
C SER A 88 0.47 8.97 -9.29
N ASP A 89 -0.45 8.04 -9.07
CA ASP A 89 -1.07 7.21 -10.11
C ASP A 89 -2.53 7.65 -10.37
N MET A 90 -3.18 8.20 -9.34
CA MET A 90 -4.60 8.55 -9.34
C MET A 90 -4.91 9.71 -8.38
N LYS A 91 -6.12 10.25 -8.49
CA LYS A 91 -6.74 11.13 -7.48
C LYS A 91 -8.03 10.50 -6.97
N ILE A 92 -8.27 10.65 -5.66
CA ILE A 92 -9.57 10.37 -5.05
C ILE A 92 -9.99 11.59 -4.25
N CYS A 93 -11.18 12.13 -4.51
CA CYS A 93 -11.65 13.38 -3.91
C CYS A 93 -10.69 14.58 -4.13
N ASP A 94 -10.07 14.63 -5.32
CA ASP A 94 -9.02 15.56 -5.75
C ASP A 94 -7.70 15.50 -4.95
N ILE A 95 -7.48 14.42 -4.19
CA ILE A 95 -6.25 14.19 -3.45
C ILE A 95 -5.39 13.18 -4.21
N PRO A 96 -4.16 13.53 -4.63
CA PRO A 96 -3.24 12.62 -5.33
C PRO A 96 -2.81 11.45 -4.45
N LEU A 97 -2.78 10.25 -5.04
CA LEU A 97 -2.38 9.01 -4.39
C LEU A 97 -1.48 8.19 -5.32
N SER A 98 -0.46 7.55 -4.75
CA SER A 98 0.27 6.46 -5.38
C SER A 98 -0.39 5.13 -5.01
N GLN A 99 -0.74 4.32 -6.01
CA GLN A 99 -1.32 3.00 -5.80
C GLN A 99 -0.20 1.97 -5.69
N LYS A 100 -0.22 1.14 -4.64
CA LYS A 100 0.67 -0.01 -4.51
C LYS A 100 -0.12 -1.25 -4.16
N LYS A 101 0.20 -2.37 -4.79
CA LYS A 101 -0.38 -3.68 -4.48
C LYS A 101 0.65 -4.58 -3.82
N ILE A 102 0.23 -5.30 -2.78
CA ILE A 102 1.02 -6.34 -2.12
C ILE A 102 0.18 -7.60 -1.89
N ASN A 103 0.85 -8.72 -1.65
CA ASN A 103 0.19 -10.00 -1.36
C ASN A 103 0.82 -10.62 -0.11
N GLY A 104 0.46 -10.08 1.06
CA GLY A 104 1.13 -10.35 2.31
C GLY A 104 2.49 -9.65 2.41
N LYS A 105 3.40 -10.19 3.21
CA LYS A 105 4.76 -9.71 3.40
C LYS A 105 5.45 -9.57 2.05
N SER A 106 5.69 -8.32 1.67
CA SER A 106 6.26 -7.94 0.38
C SER A 106 7.26 -6.79 0.57
N THR A 107 8.09 -6.59 -0.44
CA THR A 107 8.82 -5.33 -0.66
C THR A 107 8.07 -4.52 -1.72
N ILE A 108 8.23 -3.19 -1.71
CA ILE A 108 7.58 -2.30 -2.69
C ILE A 108 8.67 -1.50 -3.39
N ALA A 109 8.70 -1.52 -4.72
CA ALA A 109 9.54 -0.62 -5.49
C ALA A 109 8.80 0.70 -5.73
N LEU A 110 9.48 1.84 -5.49
CA LEU A 110 8.98 3.16 -5.91
C LEU A 110 9.23 3.37 -7.41
N ASP A 111 10.44 3.08 -7.87
CA ASP A 111 10.83 3.07 -9.28
C ASP A 111 11.19 1.66 -9.75
N TRP A 112 10.86 1.35 -11.00
CA TRP A 112 11.07 0.02 -11.60
C TRP A 112 12.38 -0.11 -12.39
N SER A 113 13.17 0.95 -12.50
CA SER A 113 14.45 0.91 -13.22
C SER A 113 15.57 1.59 -12.43
N LYS A 114 16.80 1.15 -12.71
CA LYS A 114 18.04 1.80 -12.25
C LYS A 114 18.53 2.88 -13.21
N ASN A 115 17.74 3.23 -14.22
CA ASN A 115 18.21 4.13 -15.26
C ASN A 115 18.64 5.44 -14.60
N GLU A 116 19.89 5.83 -14.83
CA GLU A 116 20.43 7.07 -14.31
C GLU A 116 19.61 8.21 -14.89
N THR A 117 18.79 8.82 -14.05
CA THR A 117 18.19 10.10 -14.37
C THR A 117 19.15 11.16 -13.88
N THR A 118 19.40 12.17 -14.71
CA THR A 118 20.30 13.30 -14.41
C THR A 118 19.85 14.15 -13.22
N THR A 119 18.69 13.86 -12.66
CA THR A 119 18.07 14.54 -11.52
C THR A 119 17.76 13.55 -10.41
N SER A 120 18.23 13.79 -9.19
CA SER A 120 17.78 13.05 -8.01
C SER A 120 16.27 13.26 -7.83
N ARG A 121 15.47 12.22 -8.07
CA ARG A 121 14.02 12.25 -7.87
C ARG A 121 13.73 12.34 -6.37
N GLU A 122 12.86 13.26 -5.97
CA GLU A 122 12.34 13.28 -4.59
C GLU A 122 11.35 12.12 -4.42
N HIS A 123 11.51 11.34 -3.35
CA HIS A 123 10.62 10.21 -3.03
C HIS A 123 9.58 10.59 -1.97
N PHE A 124 8.48 9.85 -1.98
CA PHE A 124 7.31 10.06 -1.13
C PHE A 124 6.66 11.44 -1.35
N THR A 125 6.49 11.83 -2.61
CA THR A 125 5.85 13.09 -3.02
C THR A 125 4.31 13.02 -2.94
N SER A 126 3.76 11.79 -2.98
CA SER A 126 2.33 11.50 -2.87
C SER A 126 2.02 10.60 -1.68
N ASP A 127 0.80 10.75 -1.12
CA ASP A 127 0.23 9.79 -0.17
C ASP A 127 0.03 8.44 -0.89
N ILE A 128 0.02 7.34 -0.14
CA ILE A 128 0.06 5.99 -0.72
C ILE A 128 -1.19 5.21 -0.34
N LEU A 129 -1.86 4.62 -1.32
CA LEU A 129 -2.92 3.64 -1.13
C LEU A 129 -2.32 2.25 -1.36
N ILE A 130 -2.19 1.45 -0.29
CA ILE A 130 -1.71 0.07 -0.37
C ILE A 130 -2.90 -0.89 -0.32
N ILE A 131 -3.01 -1.77 -1.31
CA ILE A 131 -3.97 -2.87 -1.30
C ILE A 131 -3.23 -4.17 -0.98
N ASN A 132 -3.51 -4.73 0.20
CA ASN A 132 -3.00 -6.03 0.62
C ASN A 132 -4.04 -7.11 0.35
N LEU A 133 -3.70 -8.05 -0.54
CA LEU A 133 -4.62 -9.09 -0.98
C LEU A 133 -4.69 -10.30 -0.04
N LYS A 134 -3.84 -10.36 1.00
CA LYS A 134 -3.71 -11.54 1.84
C LYS A 134 -3.58 -11.21 3.31
N THR A 135 -4.48 -11.77 4.10
CA THR A 135 -4.32 -11.84 5.55
C THR A 135 -3.23 -12.86 5.87
N GLU A 136 -2.17 -12.43 6.54
CA GLU A 136 -1.14 -13.36 7.03
C GLU A 136 -0.34 -12.81 8.21
N LYS A 137 0.31 -13.73 8.92
CA LYS A 137 1.31 -13.39 9.92
C LYS A 137 2.56 -12.84 9.23
N TRP A 138 2.87 -11.57 9.43
CA TRP A 138 3.89 -10.89 8.63
C TRP A 138 5.29 -11.50 8.81
N TRP A 139 5.69 -11.81 10.06
CA TRP A 139 6.84 -12.69 10.32
C TRP A 139 6.43 -13.89 11.20
N LYS A 140 6.81 -15.10 10.77
CA LYS A 140 6.64 -16.32 11.60
C LYS A 140 7.42 -16.22 12.92
N LYS A 141 8.67 -15.73 12.84
CA LYS A 141 9.56 -15.39 13.97
C LYS A 141 10.07 -13.96 13.75
N ASN A 142 10.12 -13.14 14.80
CA ASN A 142 10.60 -11.76 14.71
C ASN A 142 11.99 -11.70 14.04
N PRO A 143 12.27 -10.67 13.22
CA PRO A 143 13.58 -10.52 12.59
C PRO A 143 14.68 -10.42 13.66
N ILE A 144 15.78 -11.17 13.44
CA ILE A 144 16.90 -11.34 14.38
C ILE A 144 17.66 -10.02 14.65
N GLN A 145 17.56 -9.04 13.75
CA GLN A 145 18.34 -7.80 13.78
C GLN A 145 17.54 -6.56 14.21
N THR A 146 16.82 -6.62 15.34
CA THR A 146 16.43 -5.36 16.01
C THR A 146 17.28 -5.13 17.26
N LYS A 147 18.61 -5.04 17.06
CA LYS A 147 19.47 -4.30 18.00
C LYS A 147 19.18 -2.81 17.85
N THR A 148 17.98 -2.40 18.22
CA THR A 148 17.68 -0.99 18.45
C THR A 148 17.95 -0.74 19.93
N ASN A 149 18.80 0.24 20.26
CA ASN A 149 19.05 0.77 21.62
C ASN A 149 17.78 1.42 22.24
N SER A 150 16.59 1.03 21.81
CA SER A 150 15.30 1.48 22.29
C SER A 150 14.73 0.42 23.21
N ASN A 151 14.34 0.82 24.43
CA ASN A 151 13.62 -0.01 25.40
C ASN A 151 12.23 -0.49 24.93
N VAL A 152 11.88 -0.30 23.65
CA VAL A 152 10.62 -0.72 23.03
C VAL A 152 10.87 -1.92 22.13
N LYS A 153 10.52 -3.12 22.62
CA LYS A 153 10.55 -4.36 21.84
C LYS A 153 9.43 -4.31 20.80
N THR A 154 9.76 -3.88 19.57
CA THR A 154 8.79 -3.93 18.46
C THR A 154 8.65 -5.38 18.01
N THR A 155 7.47 -5.96 18.17
CA THR A 155 7.14 -7.25 17.58
C THR A 155 6.61 -7.05 16.16
N TYR A 156 7.10 -7.88 15.26
CA TYR A 156 6.72 -7.88 13.84
C TYR A 156 5.93 -9.15 13.49
N ASN A 157 5.50 -9.91 14.48
CA ASN A 157 4.85 -11.21 14.27
C ASN A 157 3.32 -11.11 14.32
N ASP A 158 2.77 -9.92 14.16
CA ASP A 158 1.32 -9.70 14.11
C ASP A 158 0.74 -10.28 12.82
N THR A 159 -0.51 -10.72 12.90
CA THR A 159 -1.33 -10.97 11.72
C THR A 159 -1.75 -9.62 11.14
N VAL A 160 -1.43 -9.39 9.87
CA VAL A 160 -1.85 -8.22 9.11
C VAL A 160 -3.03 -8.64 8.22
N PRO A 161 -4.20 -7.99 8.35
CA PRO A 161 -5.36 -8.35 7.54
C PRO A 161 -5.19 -7.95 6.06
N SER A 162 -5.94 -8.61 5.20
CA SER A 162 -6.19 -8.14 3.83
C SER A 162 -7.04 -6.87 3.90
N GLY A 163 -6.73 -5.89 3.05
CA GLY A 163 -7.39 -4.60 3.12
C GLY A 163 -6.73 -3.51 2.29
N ILE A 164 -7.40 -2.37 2.27
CA ILE A 164 -6.93 -1.11 1.69
C ILE A 164 -6.39 -0.24 2.83
N TYR A 165 -5.17 0.24 2.70
CA TYR A 165 -4.45 1.03 3.70
C TYR A 165 -4.05 2.37 3.11
N ILE A 166 -4.41 3.46 3.78
CA ILE A 166 -4.08 4.82 3.35
C ILE A 166 -2.92 5.33 4.20
N ILE A 167 -1.80 5.62 3.56
CA ILE A 167 -0.52 5.95 4.19
C ILE A 167 -0.14 7.39 3.90
N ASP A 168 0.18 8.12 4.96
CA ASP A 168 0.70 9.49 4.90
C ASP A 168 2.11 9.52 4.30
N LYS A 169 2.31 10.31 3.25
CA LYS A 169 3.62 10.52 2.64
C LYS A 169 4.65 11.10 3.59
N GLN A 170 4.24 11.97 4.51
CA GLN A 170 5.14 12.52 5.51
C GLN A 170 5.59 11.41 6.45
N PHE A 171 4.70 10.48 6.84
CA PHE A 171 5.11 9.28 7.60
C PHE A 171 6.24 8.54 6.88
N CYS A 172 6.09 8.32 5.58
CA CYS A 172 7.09 7.65 4.77
C CYS A 172 8.43 8.41 4.73
N LYS A 173 8.43 9.71 4.43
CA LYS A 173 9.64 10.54 4.37
C LYS A 173 10.52 10.44 5.61
N TYR A 174 9.92 10.30 6.79
CA TYR A 174 10.64 10.31 8.07
C TYR A 174 11.00 8.93 8.61
N PHE A 175 10.19 7.91 8.32
CA PHE A 175 10.31 6.60 8.97
C PHE A 175 10.66 5.45 8.03
N VAL A 176 10.63 5.67 6.72
CA VAL A 176 10.95 4.65 5.72
C VAL A 176 12.33 4.94 5.16
N LYS A 177 13.22 3.95 5.22
CA LYS A 177 14.51 3.99 4.50
C LYS A 177 14.41 3.13 3.26
N LEU A 178 14.84 3.69 2.14
CA LEU A 178 14.92 2.99 0.87
C LEU A 178 16.21 2.16 0.83
N SER A 179 16.11 0.96 0.25
CA SER A 179 17.23 0.09 -0.09
C SER A 179 17.34 -0.07 -1.60
N SER A 180 18.41 -0.71 -2.05
CA SER A 180 18.64 -1.05 -3.45
C SER A 180 18.77 -2.55 -3.63
N ASN A 181 18.35 -3.06 -4.78
CA ASN A 181 18.68 -4.41 -5.25
C ASN A 181 19.30 -4.33 -6.65
N ASN A 182 19.29 -5.43 -7.42
CA ASN A 182 19.81 -5.42 -8.80
C ASN A 182 18.89 -4.68 -9.80
N LYS A 183 17.62 -4.44 -9.47
CA LYS A 183 16.59 -3.86 -10.36
C LYS A 183 16.23 -2.41 -10.06
N THR A 184 16.32 -1.97 -8.81
CA THR A 184 15.92 -0.63 -8.36
C THR A 184 16.79 -0.14 -7.21
N ASN A 185 16.90 1.18 -7.06
CA ASN A 185 17.58 1.84 -5.94
C ASN A 185 16.60 2.36 -4.88
N THR A 186 15.31 2.15 -5.07
CA THR A 186 14.23 2.82 -4.32
C THR A 186 13.25 1.77 -3.79
N LEU A 187 13.78 0.76 -3.10
CA LEU A 187 13.02 -0.36 -2.56
C LEU A 187 12.62 -0.10 -1.11
N ILE A 188 11.34 -0.24 -0.82
CA ILE A 188 10.80 -0.25 0.54
C ILE A 188 10.87 -1.68 1.05
N GLU A 189 11.76 -1.92 2.02
CA GLU A 189 11.89 -3.22 2.67
C GLU A 189 10.64 -3.61 3.44
N SER A 190 10.41 -4.93 3.56
CA SER A 190 9.20 -5.49 4.19
C SER A 190 8.94 -4.98 5.62
N GLN A 191 9.99 -4.65 6.38
CA GLN A 191 9.91 -4.03 7.72
C GLN A 191 9.29 -2.63 7.71
N TYR A 192 9.55 -1.85 6.66
CA TYR A 192 8.97 -0.53 6.49
C TYR A 192 7.55 -0.61 5.96
N VAL A 193 7.27 -1.53 5.03
CA VAL A 193 5.89 -1.82 4.59
C VAL A 193 5.01 -2.22 5.79
N TYR A 194 5.50 -3.09 6.68
CA TYR A 194 4.80 -3.42 7.93
C TYR A 194 4.52 -2.20 8.80
N ARG A 195 5.52 -1.33 9.01
CA ARG A 195 5.35 -0.09 9.81
C ARG A 195 4.31 0.84 9.19
N MET A 196 4.32 1.00 7.86
CA MET A 196 3.31 1.78 7.13
C MET A 196 1.91 1.23 7.38
N ILE A 197 1.71 -0.08 7.21
CA ILE A 197 0.41 -0.73 7.43
C ILE A 197 -0.05 -0.60 8.90
N LYS A 198 0.82 -0.90 9.86
CA LYS A 198 0.49 -0.75 11.29
C LYS A 198 0.15 0.69 11.65
N ARG A 199 0.81 1.67 11.02
CA ARG A 199 0.49 3.08 11.19
C ARG A 199 -0.92 3.39 10.69
N SER A 200 -1.27 2.95 9.47
CA SER A 200 -2.61 3.08 8.89
C SER A 200 -3.69 2.49 9.81
N ILE A 201 -3.47 1.27 10.32
CA ILE A 201 -4.38 0.59 11.26
C ILE A 201 -4.54 1.43 12.53
N SER A 202 -3.42 1.89 13.14
CA SER A 202 -3.47 2.69 14.38
C SER A 202 -4.21 4.04 14.22
N GLN A 203 -4.37 4.50 12.98
CA GLN A 203 -5.06 5.75 12.65
C GLN A 203 -6.49 5.54 12.17
N ASN A 204 -6.99 4.30 12.17
CA ASN A 204 -8.28 3.90 11.59
C ASN A 204 -8.39 4.32 10.10
N LEU A 205 -7.30 4.17 9.36
CA LEU A 205 -7.20 4.44 7.92
C LEU A 205 -7.14 3.15 7.10
N CYS A 206 -7.72 2.07 7.62
CA CYS A 206 -7.81 0.78 6.93
C CYS A 206 -9.27 0.45 6.60
N ILE A 207 -9.45 -0.24 5.47
CA ILE A 207 -10.72 -0.83 5.04
C ILE A 207 -10.45 -2.30 4.79
N ASP A 208 -11.11 -3.18 5.54
CA ASP A 208 -10.86 -4.60 5.46
C ASP A 208 -11.37 -5.18 4.14
N LEU A 209 -10.55 -6.02 3.52
CA LEU A 209 -10.96 -6.79 2.35
C LEU A 209 -11.37 -8.18 2.83
N PRO A 210 -12.61 -8.63 2.54
CA PRO A 210 -13.08 -9.94 2.99
C PRO A 210 -12.27 -11.06 2.33
N ALA A 211 -12.19 -12.19 3.02
CA ALA A 211 -11.57 -13.39 2.45
C ALA A 211 -12.32 -13.80 1.16
N PRO A 212 -11.61 -14.24 0.11
CA PRO A 212 -12.26 -14.70 -1.10
C PRO A 212 -13.15 -15.90 -0.78
N ASN A 213 -14.42 -15.83 -1.19
CA ASN A 213 -15.44 -16.85 -0.91
C ASN A 213 -15.88 -17.60 -2.17
N LYS A 214 -15.39 -17.20 -3.35
CA LYS A 214 -15.66 -17.85 -4.63
C LYS A 214 -14.38 -17.96 -5.45
N SER A 215 -14.24 -19.07 -6.19
CA SER A 215 -13.19 -19.23 -7.20
C SER A 215 -13.77 -18.88 -8.56
N LEU A 216 -13.41 -17.72 -9.10
CA LEU A 216 -13.79 -17.34 -10.47
C LEU A 216 -12.85 -18.00 -11.48
N VAL A 217 -13.33 -18.27 -12.69
CA VAL A 217 -12.49 -18.64 -13.82
C VAL A 217 -11.98 -17.33 -14.44
N PHE A 218 -10.69 -17.06 -14.31
CA PHE A 218 -10.09 -15.89 -14.95
C PHE A 218 -9.90 -16.18 -16.44
N ASN A 219 -10.50 -15.35 -17.30
CA ASN A 219 -10.24 -15.33 -18.73
C ASN A 219 -9.72 -13.94 -19.11
N ILE A 220 -8.46 -13.88 -19.54
CA ILE A 220 -7.80 -12.62 -19.89
C ILE A 220 -8.51 -11.88 -21.04
N LEU A 221 -9.17 -12.61 -21.95
CA LEU A 221 -9.90 -12.03 -23.08
C LEU A 221 -11.17 -11.27 -22.65
N ASN A 222 -11.73 -11.62 -21.51
CA ASN A 222 -12.98 -11.04 -20.98
C ASN A 222 -12.75 -10.27 -19.67
N ALA A 223 -11.49 -10.09 -19.25
CA ALA A 223 -11.17 -9.54 -17.93
C ALA A 223 -11.52 -8.05 -17.79
N PHE A 224 -11.68 -7.36 -18.91
CA PHE A 224 -11.84 -5.90 -18.98
C PHE A 224 -12.90 -5.46 -20.00
N SER A 225 -13.72 -6.39 -20.50
CA SER A 225 -14.83 -6.16 -21.43
C SER A 225 -16.14 -5.86 -20.71
#